data_AF-A0A3N5ISK9-F1
#
_entry.id   AF-A0A3N5ISK9-F1
#
_cell.length_a   1.000
_cell.length_b   1.000
_cell.length_c   1.000
_cell.angle_alpha   90.00
_cell.angle_beta   90.00
_cell.angle_gamma   90.00
#
_symmetry.space_group_name_H-M   'P 1'
#
loop_
_entity.id
_entity.type
_entity.pdbx_description
1 polymer ?
#
loop_
_entity_poly.entity_id
_entity_poly.type
_entity_poly.pdbx_seq_one_letter_code
_entity_poly.pdbx_strand_id
1 'polypeptide(L)'
;YLCPMSQCPKNQRNGACGGSFQGWCEVFPNKRQCIYVRAYARLKKHGDEAHLIKDIVPPCNWDLYQTSSWINYYLGKDHTSKKQS
;
A
#
# COMPACT_ATOMS: atom_id res chain seq x y z
N TYR A 1 -6.53 3.49 -12.91
CA TYR A 1 -6.22 2.73 -11.67
C TYR A 1 -4.72 2.79 -11.45
N LEU A 2 -4.24 3.20 -10.27
CA LEU A 2 -2.80 3.37 -10.00
C LEU A 2 -2.37 2.31 -8.98
N CYS A 3 -1.52 1.37 -9.36
CA CYS A 3 -1.03 0.34 -8.45
C CYS A 3 -0.06 0.97 -7.43
N PRO A 4 -0.31 0.90 -6.11
CA PRO A 4 0.61 1.47 -5.12
C PRO A 4 2.01 0.86 -5.20
N MET A 5 2.09 -0.44 -5.50
CA MET A 5 3.35 -1.17 -5.63
C MET A 5 4.18 -0.68 -6.81
N SER A 6 3.57 -0.29 -7.94
CA SER A 6 4.33 0.22 -9.10
C SER A 6 4.89 1.62 -8.87
N GLN A 7 4.30 2.38 -7.95
CA GLN A 7 4.70 3.76 -7.68
C GLN A 7 5.61 3.91 -6.48
N CYS A 8 5.58 2.96 -5.55
CA CYS A 8 6.43 2.96 -4.38
C CYS A 8 7.69 2.12 -4.65
N PRO A 9 8.91 2.67 -4.54
CA PRO A 9 10.13 1.88 -4.68
C PRO A 9 10.26 0.76 -3.64
N LYS A 10 9.50 0.84 -2.54
CA LYS A 10 9.44 -0.19 -1.49
C LYS A 10 8.36 -1.25 -1.73
N ASN A 11 7.63 -1.19 -2.85
CA ASN A 11 6.54 -2.11 -3.17
C ASN A 11 5.43 -2.17 -2.08
N GLN A 12 5.17 -1.05 -1.41
CA GLN A 12 4.14 -0.97 -0.37
C GLN A 12 2.72 -1.03 -1.00
N ARG A 13 1.82 -1.82 -0.40
CA ARG A 13 0.44 -2.01 -0.88
C ARG A 13 -0.55 -0.98 -0.35
N ASN A 14 -0.59 -0.80 0.96
CA ASN A 14 -1.41 0.23 1.60
C ASN A 14 -0.72 0.65 2.91
N GLY A 15 -0.62 1.96 3.16
CA GLY A 15 0.01 2.50 4.37
C GLY A 15 1.26 3.35 4.10
N ALA A 16 1.52 4.27 5.03
CA ALA A 16 2.72 5.09 5.01
C ALA A 16 3.94 4.21 5.31
N CYS A 17 4.99 4.32 4.52
CA CYS A 17 6.24 3.60 4.79
C CYS A 17 7.11 4.26 5.88
N GLY A 18 6.63 5.34 6.52
CA GLY A 18 7.39 6.18 7.47
C GLY A 18 8.47 7.06 6.84
N GLY A 19 8.93 6.72 5.64
CA GLY A 19 10.02 7.38 4.92
C GLY A 19 9.64 8.59 4.06
N SER A 20 8.44 9.16 4.21
CA SER A 20 8.10 10.35 3.42
C SER A 20 8.57 11.62 4.12
N PHE A 21 9.25 12.51 3.40
CA PHE A 21 9.69 13.80 3.93
C PHE A 21 9.01 14.93 3.16
N GLN A 22 8.30 15.81 3.86
CA GLN A 22 7.58 16.96 3.28
C GLN A 22 6.70 16.61 2.05
N GLY A 23 6.06 15.44 2.05
CA GLY A 23 5.22 14.98 0.94
C GLY A 23 5.96 14.21 -0.16
N TRP A 24 7.29 14.17 -0.13
CA TRP A 24 8.15 13.49 -1.09
C TRP A 24 8.58 12.10 -0.60
N CYS A 25 8.91 11.21 -1.53
CA CYS A 25 9.51 9.91 -1.20
C CYS A 25 10.98 10.08 -0.77
N GLU A 26 11.43 9.43 0.31
CA GLU A 26 12.84 9.44 0.75
C GLU A 26 13.83 9.02 -0.36
N VAL A 27 13.44 8.07 -1.21
CA VAL A 27 14.31 7.54 -2.27
C VAL A 27 14.45 8.56 -3.42
N PHE A 28 13.45 9.42 -3.60
CA PHE A 28 13.37 10.36 -4.73
C PHE A 28 12.90 11.75 -4.26
N PRO A 29 13.70 12.44 -3.43
CA PRO A 29 13.36 13.76 -2.90
C PRO A 29 13.17 14.75 -4.06
N ASN A 30 12.15 15.61 -3.97
CA ASN A 30 11.79 16.63 -4.97
C ASN A 30 11.52 16.12 -6.40
N LYS A 31 11.53 14.80 -6.62
CA LYS A 31 11.30 14.16 -7.93
C LYS A 31 10.01 13.38 -7.98
N ARG A 32 9.69 12.64 -6.91
CA ARG A 32 8.47 11.82 -6.83
C ARG A 32 7.72 12.07 -5.53
N GLN A 33 6.48 12.53 -5.64
CA GLN A 33 5.57 12.63 -4.51
C GLN A 33 5.27 11.24 -3.93
N CYS A 34 5.24 11.14 -2.60
CA CYS A 34 4.92 9.90 -1.92
C CYS A 34 3.50 9.42 -2.31
N ILE A 35 3.38 8.14 -2.69
CA ILE A 35 2.10 7.58 -3.13
C ILE A 35 1.03 7.65 -2.03
N TYR A 36 1.42 7.50 -0.76
CA TYR A 36 0.52 7.62 0.38
C TYR A 36 -0.02 9.05 0.52
N VAL A 37 0.84 10.05 0.35
CA VAL A 37 0.46 11.48 0.40
C VAL A 37 -0.48 11.81 -0.77
N ARG A 38 -0.22 11.26 -1.96
CA ARG A 38 -1.12 11.40 -3.11
C ARG A 38 -2.49 10.76 -2.86
N ALA A 39 -2.52 9.58 -2.25
CA ALA A 39 -3.78 8.91 -1.87
C ALA A 39 -4.55 9.75 -0.84
N TYR A 40 -3.88 10.25 0.20
CA TYR A 40 -4.48 11.14 1.20
C TYR A 40 -5.04 12.42 0.57
N ALA A 41 -4.26 13.12 -0.27
CA ALA A 41 -4.72 14.32 -0.93
C ALA A 41 -5.93 14.08 -1.84
N ARG A 42 -6.03 12.90 -2.46
CA ARG A 42 -7.21 12.52 -3.26
C ARG A 42 -8.43 12.26 -2.37
N LEU A 43 -8.28 11.48 -1.30
CA LEU A 43 -9.39 11.14 -0.41
C LEU A 43 -9.89 12.34 0.39
N LYS A 44 -8.99 13.21 0.84
CA LYS A 44 -9.33 14.47 1.52
C LYS A 44 -10.23 15.37 0.67
N LYS A 45 -10.06 15.39 -0.66
CA LYS A 45 -10.95 16.15 -1.56
C LYS A 45 -12.39 15.63 -1.55
N HIS A 46 -12.58 14.37 -1.17
CA HIS A 46 -13.88 13.73 -1.06
C HIS A 46 -14.37 13.62 0.41
N GLY A 47 -13.60 14.13 1.38
CA GLY A 47 -13.88 13.97 2.82
C GLY A 47 -13.76 12.54 3.32
N ASP A 48 -12.98 11.70 2.63
CA ASP A 48 -12.93 10.25 2.83
C ASP A 48 -11.56 9.76 3.31
N GLU A 49 -10.78 10.62 3.98
CA GLU A 49 -9.46 10.27 4.50
C GLU A 49 -9.48 9.13 5.53
N ALA A 50 -10.61 8.89 6.19
CA ALA A 50 -10.77 7.80 7.15
C ALA A 50 -10.54 6.42 6.51
N HIS A 51 -10.83 6.27 5.21
CA HIS A 51 -10.61 5.02 4.49
C HIS A 51 -9.12 4.61 4.40
N LEU A 52 -8.19 5.56 4.49
CA LEU A 52 -6.75 5.25 4.52
C LEU A 52 -6.31 4.55 5.81
N ILE A 53 -7.04 4.78 6.91
CA ILE A 53 -6.68 4.29 8.25
C ILE A 53 -7.49 3.04 8.60
N LYS A 54 -8.68 2.87 8.00
CA LYS A 54 -9.64 1.80 8.31
C LYS A 54 -9.05 0.39 8.17
N ASP A 55 -8.30 0.15 7.10
CA ASP A 55 -7.78 -1.17 6.77
C ASP A 55 -6.26 -1.18 6.68
N ILE A 56 -5.62 -1.60 7.77
CA ILE A 56 -4.17 -1.84 7.78
C ILE A 56 -3.91 -3.11 6.96
N VAL A 57 -3.21 -2.95 5.84
CA VAL A 57 -2.72 -4.06 5.03
C VAL A 57 -1.31 -4.40 5.52
N PRO A 58 -1.03 -5.65 5.92
CA PRO A 58 0.30 -6.02 6.38
C PRO A 58 1.34 -5.84 5.25
N PRO A 59 2.62 -5.69 5.59
CA PRO A 59 3.71 -5.72 4.62
C PRO A 59 3.58 -6.89 3.63
N CYS A 60 4.11 -6.72 2.42
CA CYS A 60 4.10 -7.80 1.44
C CYS A 60 4.81 -9.03 2.02
N ASN A 61 4.18 -10.21 1.94
CA ASN A 61 4.83 -11.46 2.28
C ASN A 61 5.66 -11.91 1.08
N TRP A 62 6.99 -11.76 1.17
CA TRP A 62 7.92 -12.10 0.10
C TRP A 62 8.12 -13.61 -0.08
N ASP A 63 7.73 -14.44 0.88
CA ASP A 63 7.77 -15.91 0.75
C ASP A 63 6.81 -16.41 -0.35
N LEU A 64 5.79 -15.62 -0.68
CA LEU A 64 4.81 -15.91 -1.72
C LEU A 64 5.18 -15.28 -3.08
N TYR A 65 6.35 -14.66 -3.20
CA TYR A 65 6.77 -14.02 -4.45
C TYR A 65 6.89 -15.05 -5.59
N GLN A 66 6.43 -14.67 -6.79
CA GLN A 66 6.35 -15.56 -7.97
C GLN A 66 5.49 -16.83 -7.80
N THR A 67 4.63 -16.89 -6.78
CA THR A 67 3.61 -17.94 -6.64
C THR A 67 2.22 -17.45 -7.07
N SER A 68 1.31 -18.37 -7.36
CA SER A 68 -0.05 -18.03 -7.81
C SER A 68 -0.86 -17.32 -6.72
N SER A 69 -1.34 -16.11 -7.01
CA SER A 69 -2.18 -15.32 -6.10
C SER A 69 -3.49 -16.01 -5.74
N TRP A 70 -4.13 -16.67 -6.71
CA TRP A 70 -5.38 -17.41 -6.51
C TRP A 70 -5.20 -18.63 -5.60
N ILE A 71 -4.12 -19.41 -5.79
CA ILE A 71 -3.84 -20.56 -4.94
C ILE A 71 -3.59 -20.09 -3.50
N ASN A 72 -2.82 -19.01 -3.31
CA ASN A 72 -2.57 -18.44 -1.98
C ASN A 72 -3.83 -17.91 -1.30
N TYR A 73 -4.77 -17.35 -2.06
CA TYR A 73 -6.07 -16.92 -1.55
C TYR A 73 -6.89 -18.10 -1.02
N TYR A 74 -7.08 -19.14 -1.84
CA TYR A 74 -7.88 -20.32 -1.45
C TYR A 74 -7.21 -21.18 -0.35
N LEU A 75 -5.89 -21.19 -0.26
CA LEU A 75 -5.15 -21.85 0.82
C LEU A 75 -5.05 -21.01 2.10
N GLY A 76 -5.67 -19.84 2.15
CA GLY A 76 -5.66 -18.96 3.32
C GLY A 76 -4.30 -18.34 3.65
N LYS A 77 -3.38 -18.32 2.69
CA LYS A 77 -2.03 -17.73 2.83
C LYS A 77 -2.00 -16.24 2.52
N ASP A 78 -3.03 -15.76 1.81
CA ASP A 78 -3.19 -14.35 1.48
C ASP A 78 -3.48 -13.46 2.70
N HIS A 79 -3.11 -12.18 2.61
CA HIS A 79 -3.32 -11.18 3.65
C HIS A 79 -4.80 -10.96 4.02
N THR A 80 -5.76 -11.27 3.14
CA THR A 80 -7.19 -11.17 3.44
C THR A 80 -7.70 -12.35 4.26
N SER A 81 -7.01 -13.50 4.23
CA SER A 81 -7.46 -14.70 4.94
C SER A 81 -7.54 -14.50 6.46
N LYS A 82 -6.67 -13.65 7.04
CA LYS A 82 -6.66 -13.34 8.48
C LYS A 82 -7.81 -12.44 8.93
N LYS A 83 -8.54 -11.82 8.00
CA LYS A 83 -9.68 -10.94 8.30
C LYS A 83 -11.03 -11.67 8.24
N GLN A 84 -11.06 -12.88 7.67
CA GLN A 84 -12.28 -13.68 7.49
C GLN A 84 -12.53 -14.70 8.61
N SER A 85 -11.59 -14.82 9.55
CA SER A 85 -11.63 -15.70 10.72
C SER A 85 -12.22 -14.99 11.94
#